data_AF-A0A653X242-F1
#
_entry.id   AF-A0A653X242-F1
#
_cell.length_a   1.000
_cell.length_b   1.000
_cell.length_c   1.000
_cell.angle_alpha   90.00
_cell.angle_beta   90.00
_cell.angle_gamma   90.00
#
_symmetry.space_group_name_H-M   'P 1'
#
loop_
_entity.id
_entity.type
_entity.pdbx_description
1 polymer ?
#
loop_
_entity_poly.entity_id
_entity_poly.type
_entity_poly.pdbx_seq_one_letter_code
_entity_poly.pdbx_strand_id
1 'polypeptide(L)'
;MRRPIIVVFLSLFLLAFQALAAERGALFKLSGSGHSLYLYGTIHAGRPDFYPLEPRIRQALAQAPTLALEVDTARDPAAMTAALQQHGMYPAGRPGLASLAPERRQRIEAGLKKQGLDPAAVGQLKPWMIVMTLAVIDAAKMGYDPRLGVDSHLAEQARAGGKTRIAELESIGYQAALLNRLKDEEQWALLEETLQNMASGRQLHEARELFEAYEKADQAALERIAQRLEEDDSLSGRFTRELLMDERNGPMADKIVSLLARENNAVVAVGLLHLVGKRGVPELLRKRGIKVERIY
;
A
#
# COMPACT_ATOMS: atom_id res chain seq x y z
N MET A 1 22.92 67.59 -17.74
CA MET A 1 21.57 67.23 -18.21
C MET A 1 21.52 65.72 -18.47
N ARG A 2 20.55 65.02 -17.85
CA ARG A 2 20.10 63.62 -18.10
C ARG A 2 21.09 62.51 -17.71
N ARG A 3 20.74 61.41 -17.03
CA ARG A 3 19.54 60.92 -16.28
C ARG A 3 20.03 59.70 -15.45
N PRO A 4 19.36 59.32 -14.35
CA PRO A 4 19.88 58.44 -13.31
C PRO A 4 19.46 56.97 -13.44
N ILE A 5 20.29 56.08 -12.87
CA ILE A 5 19.96 54.88 -12.08
C ILE A 5 18.76 54.05 -12.57
N ILE A 6 19.00 53.04 -13.40
CA ILE A 6 18.11 51.88 -13.56
C ILE A 6 18.96 50.61 -13.74
N VAL A 7 19.67 50.16 -12.70
CA VAL A 7 20.24 48.79 -12.67
C VAL A 7 20.40 48.28 -11.23
N VAL A 8 19.40 48.32 -10.34
CA VAL A 8 19.51 47.61 -9.03
C VAL A 8 18.19 47.08 -8.44
N PHE A 9 17.12 46.85 -9.22
CA PHE A 9 15.87 46.30 -8.65
C PHE A 9 15.31 45.13 -9.46
N LEU A 10 16.14 44.11 -9.72
CA LEU A 10 15.66 42.84 -10.28
C LEU A 10 16.44 41.60 -9.79
N SER A 11 17.01 41.67 -8.58
CA SER A 11 17.83 40.59 -8.00
C SER A 11 17.32 40.08 -6.64
N LEU A 12 16.16 40.54 -6.17
CA LEU A 12 15.52 40.07 -4.94
C LEU A 12 14.06 39.77 -5.25
N PHE A 13 13.78 38.49 -5.56
CA PHE A 13 12.50 37.76 -5.51
C PHE A 13 12.48 36.55 -6.48
N LEU A 14 13.64 35.93 -6.76
CA LEU A 14 13.64 34.48 -7.01
C LEU A 14 13.51 33.77 -5.66
N LEU A 15 12.36 33.96 -5.00
CA LEU A 15 11.83 32.91 -4.15
C LEU A 15 11.61 31.75 -5.10
N ALA A 16 12.62 30.88 -5.19
CA ALA A 16 12.40 29.51 -5.58
C ALA A 16 11.36 28.97 -4.59
N PHE A 17 10.08 29.14 -4.91
CA PHE A 17 9.12 28.08 -4.72
C PHE A 17 9.71 26.91 -5.51
N GLN A 18 10.70 26.23 -4.95
CA GLN A 18 10.70 24.78 -5.04
C GLN A 18 9.31 24.46 -4.56
N ALA A 19 8.41 24.08 -5.47
CA ALA A 19 7.12 23.55 -5.09
C ALA A 19 7.46 22.49 -4.03
N LEU A 20 7.20 22.81 -2.76
CA LEU A 20 7.49 21.90 -1.67
C LEU A 20 6.71 20.66 -2.06
N ALA A 21 7.44 19.58 -2.32
CA ALA A 21 6.83 18.33 -2.73
C ALA A 21 5.69 18.03 -1.75
N ALA A 22 4.48 17.86 -2.29
CA ALA A 22 3.27 17.84 -1.48
C ALA A 22 3.33 16.69 -0.47
N GLU A 23 2.80 16.95 0.73
CA GLU A 23 2.51 15.92 1.72
C GLU A 23 1.61 14.88 1.10
N ARG A 24 2.03 13.61 1.14
CA ARG A 24 1.24 12.48 0.66
C ARG A 24 1.29 11.33 1.64
N GLY A 25 0.17 10.64 1.79
CA GLY A 25 -0.02 9.54 2.73
C GLY A 25 -0.26 10.05 4.14
N ALA A 26 0.43 9.46 5.10
CA ALA A 26 0.39 9.87 6.49
C ALA A 26 1.78 9.67 7.10
N LEU A 27 2.29 10.65 7.84
CA LEU A 27 3.58 10.54 8.51
C LEU A 27 3.39 10.69 10.01
N PHE A 28 3.98 9.76 10.76
CA PHE A 28 3.98 9.76 12.21
C PHE A 28 5.41 9.73 12.73
N LYS A 29 5.63 10.40 13.85
CA LYS A 29 6.80 10.21 14.69
C LYS A 29 6.44 9.34 15.88
N LEU A 30 7.18 8.27 16.07
CA LEU A 30 7.07 7.36 17.20
C LEU A 30 8.22 7.62 18.17
N SER A 31 7.95 7.67 19.46
CA SER A 31 8.97 7.83 20.50
C SER A 31 8.73 6.87 21.67
N GLY A 32 9.79 6.20 22.13
CA GLY A 32 9.75 5.21 23.21
C GLY A 32 11.15 4.68 23.51
N SER A 33 11.40 4.27 24.76
CA SER A 33 12.68 3.68 25.18
C SER A 33 13.93 4.54 24.88
N GLY A 34 13.79 5.87 24.86
CA GLY A 34 14.90 6.79 24.52
C GLY A 34 15.21 6.91 23.02
N HIS A 35 14.47 6.21 22.16
CA HIS A 35 14.61 6.27 20.71
C HIS A 35 13.39 6.92 20.05
N SER A 36 13.56 7.29 18.79
CA SER A 36 12.47 7.72 17.92
C SER A 36 12.59 7.09 16.54
N LEU A 37 11.47 6.91 15.84
CA LEU A 37 11.43 6.46 14.46
C LEU A 37 10.27 7.12 13.70
N TYR A 38 10.31 7.11 12.38
CA TYR A 38 9.20 7.59 11.54
C TYR A 38 8.37 6.42 11.02
N LEU A 39 7.04 6.53 11.08
CA LEU A 39 6.10 5.59 10.48
C LEU A 39 5.37 6.29 9.33
N TYR A 40 5.52 5.79 8.12
CA TYR A 40 5.01 6.40 6.90
C TYR A 40 4.00 5.48 6.19
N GLY A 41 2.85 6.07 5.83
CA GLY A 41 1.80 5.41 5.07
C GLY A 41 2.07 5.50 3.58
N THR A 42 2.35 4.37 2.94
CA THR A 42 2.65 4.26 1.50
C THR A 42 1.44 3.83 0.69
N ILE A 43 1.59 3.85 -0.63
CA ILE A 43 0.69 3.20 -1.57
C ILE A 43 1.52 2.43 -2.60
N HIS A 44 1.02 1.27 -3.03
CA HIS A 44 1.78 0.31 -3.86
C HIS A 44 1.81 0.65 -5.35
N ALA A 45 1.17 1.75 -5.77
CA ALA A 45 1.24 2.27 -7.12
C ALA A 45 1.35 3.79 -7.07
N GLY A 46 2.14 4.38 -7.94
CA GLY A 46 2.38 5.82 -7.92
C GLY A 46 2.33 6.45 -9.30
N ARG A 47 2.66 7.73 -9.33
CA ARG A 47 2.79 8.50 -10.56
C ARG A 47 4.12 9.24 -10.59
N PRO A 48 4.63 9.64 -11.77
CA PRO A 48 5.89 10.38 -11.86
C PRO A 48 5.91 11.66 -11.01
N ASP A 49 4.77 12.34 -10.87
CA ASP A 49 4.62 13.59 -10.10
C ASP A 49 4.58 13.39 -8.57
N PHE A 50 4.64 12.15 -8.08
CA PHE A 50 4.83 11.86 -6.65
C PHE A 50 6.27 12.14 -6.20
N TYR A 51 7.21 12.18 -7.15
CA TYR A 51 8.63 12.23 -6.89
C TYR A 51 9.24 13.58 -7.28
N PRO A 52 10.16 14.13 -6.48
CA PRO A 52 10.64 13.59 -5.19
C PRO A 52 9.53 13.62 -4.12
N LEU A 53 9.57 12.67 -3.18
CA LEU A 53 8.68 12.69 -2.01
C LEU A 53 8.91 13.95 -1.16
N GLU A 54 7.99 14.24 -0.23
CA GLU A 54 8.10 15.42 0.63
C GLU A 54 9.39 15.43 1.48
N PRO A 55 9.93 16.61 1.84
CA PRO A 55 11.27 16.70 2.43
C PRO A 55 11.49 15.92 3.74
N ARG A 56 10.49 15.83 4.65
CA ARG A 56 10.71 15.19 5.96
C ARG A 56 10.94 13.69 5.82
N ILE A 57 10.13 12.96 5.04
CA ILE A 57 10.33 11.53 4.81
C ILE A 57 11.62 11.25 4.04
N ARG A 58 11.98 12.09 3.06
CA ARG A 58 13.28 11.96 2.35
C ARG A 58 14.46 12.14 3.29
N GLN A 59 14.42 13.17 4.15
CA GLN A 59 15.48 13.42 5.13
C GLN A 59 15.55 12.34 6.20
N ALA A 60 14.39 11.86 6.68
CA ALA A 60 14.32 10.75 7.61
C ALA A 60 14.96 9.50 7.01
N LEU A 61 14.62 9.14 5.77
CA LEU A 61 15.21 7.98 5.09
C LEU A 61 16.71 8.14 4.88
N ALA A 62 17.18 9.31 4.43
CA ALA A 62 18.59 9.57 4.19
C ALA A 62 19.47 9.44 5.45
N GLN A 63 18.88 9.62 6.63
CA GLN A 63 19.55 9.49 7.93
C GLN A 63 19.27 8.15 8.63
N ALA A 64 18.37 7.33 8.07
CA ALA A 64 17.90 6.13 8.73
C ALA A 64 18.92 5.00 8.67
N PRO A 65 19.24 4.34 9.80
CA PRO A 65 20.03 3.11 9.77
C PRO A 65 19.24 1.94 9.16
N THR A 66 17.91 1.96 9.32
CA THR A 66 17.01 0.92 8.82
C THR A 66 15.76 1.53 8.17
N LEU A 67 15.40 1.00 7.01
CA LEU A 67 14.08 1.11 6.40
C LEU A 67 13.36 -0.23 6.62
N ALA A 68 12.30 -0.25 7.44
CA ALA A 68 11.45 -1.41 7.61
C ALA A 68 10.22 -1.29 6.70
N LEU A 69 10.11 -2.19 5.72
CA LEU A 69 8.95 -2.32 4.84
C LEU A 69 8.07 -3.47 5.31
N GLU A 70 6.83 -3.56 4.85
CA GLU A 70 6.04 -4.79 5.03
C GLU A 70 6.80 -5.99 4.45
N VAL A 71 7.15 -5.90 3.17
CA VAL A 71 7.93 -6.88 2.42
C VAL A 71 8.78 -6.12 1.40
N ASP A 72 10.01 -6.57 1.17
CA ASP A 72 10.87 -6.06 0.10
C ASP A 72 10.81 -7.01 -1.10
N THR A 73 9.89 -6.74 -2.02
CA THR A 73 9.58 -7.64 -3.15
C THR A 73 10.75 -7.86 -4.11
N ALA A 74 11.73 -6.95 -4.12
CA ALA A 74 12.93 -7.05 -4.95
C ALA A 74 14.10 -7.80 -4.26
N ARG A 75 13.98 -8.09 -2.96
CA ARG A 75 15.05 -8.75 -2.18
C ARG A 75 15.28 -10.19 -2.60
N ASP A 76 14.20 -10.95 -2.75
CA ASP A 76 14.24 -12.37 -3.06
C ASP A 76 13.16 -12.75 -4.10
N PRO A 77 13.45 -12.57 -5.40
CA PRO A 77 12.55 -12.94 -6.48
C PRO A 77 12.18 -14.43 -6.50
N ALA A 78 13.07 -15.29 -6.00
CA ALA A 78 12.82 -16.74 -5.94
C ALA A 78 11.79 -17.06 -4.84
N ALA A 79 11.91 -16.45 -3.67
CA ALA A 79 10.90 -16.59 -2.61
C ALA A 79 9.54 -16.01 -3.03
N MET A 80 9.52 -14.88 -3.73
CA MET A 80 8.30 -14.32 -4.33
C MET A 80 7.65 -15.32 -5.28
N THR A 81 8.42 -15.84 -6.24
CA THR A 81 7.93 -16.84 -7.20
C THR A 81 7.40 -18.08 -6.51
N ALA A 82 8.12 -18.61 -5.53
CA ALA A 82 7.70 -19.78 -4.77
C ALA A 82 6.40 -19.54 -3.99
N ALA A 83 6.26 -18.38 -3.33
CA ALA A 83 5.04 -18.02 -2.61
C ALA A 83 3.83 -17.89 -3.54
N LEU A 84 3.99 -17.27 -4.72
CA LEU A 84 2.93 -17.14 -5.72
C LEU A 84 2.54 -18.50 -6.32
N GLN A 85 3.51 -19.38 -6.58
CA GLN A 85 3.23 -20.75 -7.05
C GLN A 85 2.46 -21.55 -5.98
N GLN A 86 2.94 -21.50 -4.73
CA GLN A 86 2.36 -22.29 -3.64
C GLN A 86 0.95 -21.82 -3.24
N HIS A 87 0.74 -20.50 -3.17
CA HIS A 87 -0.49 -19.93 -2.62
C HIS A 87 -1.41 -19.32 -3.67
N GLY A 88 -0.87 -18.85 -4.80
CA GLY A 88 -1.60 -18.11 -5.83
C GLY A 88 -2.08 -18.96 -7.01
N MET A 89 -1.56 -20.18 -7.19
CA MET A 89 -1.93 -21.06 -8.30
C MET A 89 -2.63 -22.32 -7.80
N TYR A 90 -3.50 -22.88 -8.63
CA TYR A 90 -3.98 -24.24 -8.43
C TYR A 90 -2.87 -25.25 -8.77
N PRO A 91 -2.77 -26.39 -8.05
CA PRO A 91 -1.84 -27.45 -8.41
C PRO A 91 -2.12 -28.01 -9.81
N ALA A 92 -1.08 -28.50 -10.48
CA ALA A 92 -1.21 -29.17 -11.77
C ALA A 92 -2.31 -30.25 -11.73
N GLY A 93 -3.18 -30.26 -12.74
CA GLY A 93 -4.31 -31.18 -12.84
C GLY A 93 -5.60 -30.71 -12.13
N ARG A 94 -5.57 -29.63 -11.34
CA ARG A 94 -6.80 -28.98 -10.88
C ARG A 94 -7.32 -27.99 -11.95
N PRO A 95 -8.60 -28.07 -12.33
CA PRO A 95 -9.10 -27.26 -13.45
C PRO A 95 -9.24 -25.75 -13.14
N GLY A 96 -9.12 -25.33 -11.88
CA GLY A 96 -9.25 -23.93 -11.48
C GLY A 96 -10.59 -23.35 -11.94
N LEU A 97 -10.56 -22.26 -12.72
CA LEU A 97 -11.78 -21.67 -13.29
C LEU A 97 -12.64 -22.68 -14.06
N ALA A 98 -12.02 -23.67 -14.72
CA ALA A 98 -12.75 -24.69 -15.48
C ALA A 98 -13.51 -25.70 -14.59
N SER A 99 -13.28 -25.70 -13.27
CA SER A 99 -13.98 -26.58 -12.33
C SER A 99 -15.39 -26.08 -11.96
N LEU A 100 -15.70 -24.83 -12.29
CA LEU A 100 -16.99 -24.22 -11.95
C LEU A 100 -18.12 -24.74 -12.84
N ALA A 101 -19.35 -24.72 -12.29
CA ALA A 101 -20.55 -24.97 -13.08
C ALA A 101 -20.61 -24.05 -14.31
N PRO A 102 -21.07 -24.54 -15.48
CA PRO A 102 -20.98 -23.80 -16.75
C PRO A 102 -21.53 -22.37 -16.68
N GLU A 103 -22.67 -22.17 -16.02
CA GLU A 103 -23.34 -20.86 -15.91
C GLU A 103 -22.52 -19.90 -15.05
N ARG A 104 -21.94 -20.38 -13.94
CA ARG A 104 -21.09 -19.57 -13.06
C ARG A 104 -19.79 -19.18 -13.76
N ARG A 105 -19.14 -20.15 -14.41
CA ARG A 105 -17.95 -19.93 -15.22
C ARG A 105 -18.20 -18.85 -16.28
N GLN A 106 -19.28 -18.97 -17.04
CA GLN A 106 -19.62 -18.02 -18.10
C GLN A 106 -19.80 -16.59 -17.55
N ARG A 107 -20.44 -16.41 -16.38
CA ARG A 107 -20.59 -15.08 -15.76
C ARG A 107 -19.24 -14.49 -15.36
N ILE A 108 -18.37 -15.28 -14.72
CA ILE A 108 -17.04 -14.83 -14.30
C ILE A 108 -16.21 -14.47 -15.53
N GLU A 109 -16.15 -15.36 -16.53
CA GLU A 109 -15.42 -15.11 -17.78
C GLU A 109 -15.89 -13.83 -18.49
N ALA A 110 -17.20 -13.59 -18.54
CA ALA A 110 -17.75 -12.36 -19.10
C ALA A 110 -17.34 -11.12 -18.28
N GLY A 111 -17.32 -11.22 -16.96
CA GLY A 111 -16.83 -10.17 -16.07
C GLY A 111 -15.35 -9.85 -16.30
N LEU A 112 -14.49 -10.88 -16.35
CA LEU A 112 -13.05 -10.73 -16.61
C LEU A 112 -12.79 -10.07 -17.98
N LYS A 113 -13.48 -10.54 -19.03
CA LYS A 113 -13.38 -9.96 -20.38
C LYS A 113 -13.76 -8.48 -20.43
N LYS A 114 -14.78 -8.05 -19.68
CA LYS A 114 -15.15 -6.63 -19.56
C LYS A 114 -14.05 -5.79 -18.91
N GLN A 115 -13.19 -6.39 -18.10
CA GLN A 115 -12.03 -5.74 -17.49
C GLN A 115 -10.75 -5.88 -18.32
N GLY A 116 -10.83 -6.46 -19.53
CA GLY A 116 -9.68 -6.67 -20.41
C GLY A 116 -8.79 -7.86 -20.03
N LEU A 117 -9.27 -8.74 -19.14
CA LEU A 117 -8.53 -9.91 -18.70
C LEU A 117 -9.01 -11.16 -19.44
N ASP A 118 -8.10 -11.83 -20.15
CA ASP A 118 -8.39 -13.08 -20.84
C ASP A 118 -8.57 -14.21 -19.81
N PRO A 119 -9.75 -14.86 -19.72
CA PRO A 119 -9.95 -15.95 -18.78
C PRO A 119 -9.00 -17.14 -18.97
N ALA A 120 -8.51 -17.37 -20.20
CA ALA A 120 -7.55 -18.43 -20.45
C ALA A 120 -6.19 -18.15 -19.78
N ALA A 121 -5.78 -16.88 -19.72
CA ALA A 121 -4.53 -16.45 -19.10
C ALA A 121 -4.55 -16.56 -17.56
N VAL A 122 -5.74 -16.51 -16.96
CA VAL A 122 -5.90 -16.54 -15.49
C VAL A 122 -6.59 -17.80 -14.97
N GLY A 123 -6.93 -18.75 -15.82
CA GLY A 123 -7.73 -19.92 -15.44
C GLY A 123 -7.08 -20.84 -14.39
N GLN A 124 -5.75 -20.79 -14.24
CA GLN A 124 -4.99 -21.54 -13.23
C GLN A 124 -4.64 -20.71 -11.98
N LEU A 125 -4.96 -19.41 -11.97
CA LEU A 125 -4.82 -18.58 -10.77
C LEU A 125 -5.96 -18.90 -9.81
N LYS A 126 -5.66 -18.87 -8.52
CA LYS A 126 -6.69 -18.85 -7.49
C LYS A 126 -7.41 -17.50 -7.50
N PRO A 127 -8.69 -17.43 -7.09
CA PRO A 127 -9.48 -16.22 -7.28
C PRO A 127 -8.90 -14.98 -6.58
N TRP A 128 -8.24 -15.12 -5.43
CA TRP A 128 -7.60 -13.98 -4.76
C TRP A 128 -6.51 -13.31 -5.63
N MET A 129 -5.75 -14.08 -6.42
CA MET A 129 -4.76 -13.53 -7.36
C MET A 129 -5.44 -12.77 -8.51
N ILE A 130 -6.61 -13.24 -8.93
CA ILE A 130 -7.41 -12.56 -9.96
C ILE A 130 -7.92 -11.23 -9.39
N VAL A 131 -8.43 -11.21 -8.14
CA VAL A 131 -8.85 -9.98 -7.46
C VAL A 131 -7.69 -8.96 -7.35
N MET A 132 -6.48 -9.40 -6.98
CA MET A 132 -5.31 -8.51 -6.96
C MET A 132 -4.95 -7.98 -8.34
N THR A 133 -5.06 -8.82 -9.37
CA THR A 133 -4.82 -8.40 -10.77
C THR A 133 -5.83 -7.34 -11.21
N LEU A 134 -7.10 -7.49 -10.84
CA LEU A 134 -8.16 -6.52 -11.13
C LEU A 134 -7.90 -5.17 -10.43
N ALA A 135 -7.40 -5.19 -9.19
CA ALA A 135 -7.01 -3.97 -8.48
C ALA A 135 -5.86 -3.22 -9.18
N VAL A 136 -4.86 -3.95 -9.71
CA VAL A 136 -3.78 -3.36 -10.52
C VAL A 136 -4.32 -2.74 -11.82
N ILE A 137 -5.27 -3.40 -12.48
CA ILE A 137 -5.93 -2.87 -13.68
C ILE A 137 -6.66 -1.56 -13.37
N ASP A 138 -7.41 -1.48 -12.25
CA ASP A 138 -8.10 -0.25 -11.87
C ASP A 138 -7.13 0.88 -11.50
N ALA A 139 -6.02 0.58 -10.83
CA ALA A 139 -4.95 1.56 -10.59
C ALA A 139 -4.39 2.11 -11.91
N ALA A 140 -4.13 1.23 -12.89
CA ALA A 140 -3.65 1.63 -14.22
C ALA A 140 -4.66 2.50 -14.98
N LYS A 141 -5.97 2.20 -14.91
CA LYS A 141 -7.03 3.04 -15.50
C LYS A 141 -7.06 4.45 -14.92
N MET A 142 -6.61 4.63 -13.68
CA MET A 142 -6.51 5.94 -13.03
C MET A 142 -5.14 6.62 -13.25
N GLY A 143 -4.23 5.99 -14.00
CA GLY A 143 -2.91 6.53 -14.31
C GLY A 143 -1.82 6.22 -13.28
N TYR A 144 -2.07 5.31 -12.34
CA TYR A 144 -1.06 4.83 -11.39
C TYR A 144 -0.30 3.62 -11.94
N ASP A 145 0.99 3.57 -11.67
CA ASP A 145 1.89 2.49 -12.07
C ASP A 145 2.46 1.78 -10.83
N PRO A 146 2.28 0.47 -10.67
CA PRO A 146 2.89 -0.31 -9.59
C PRO A 146 4.42 -0.21 -9.54
N ARG A 147 5.08 0.00 -10.68
CA ARG A 147 6.55 0.20 -10.75
C ARG A 147 6.97 1.51 -10.08
N LEU A 148 6.03 2.45 -9.94
CA LEU A 148 6.19 3.71 -9.24
C LEU A 148 5.59 3.65 -7.82
N GLY A 149 5.36 2.45 -7.27
CA GLY A 149 4.91 2.27 -5.89
C GLY A 149 5.87 2.91 -4.89
N VAL A 150 5.31 3.51 -3.84
CA VAL A 150 6.05 4.39 -2.92
C VAL A 150 6.97 3.58 -2.01
N ASP A 151 6.53 2.40 -1.57
CA ASP A 151 7.35 1.42 -0.87
C ASP A 151 8.56 0.96 -1.71
N SER A 152 8.34 0.66 -3.00
CA SER A 152 9.41 0.28 -3.93
C SER A 152 10.40 1.41 -4.14
N HIS A 153 9.92 2.65 -4.27
CA HIS A 153 10.78 3.84 -4.41
C HIS A 153 11.63 4.09 -3.16
N LEU A 154 11.07 3.94 -1.95
CA LEU A 154 11.84 4.04 -0.70
C LEU A 154 12.92 2.96 -0.62
N ALA A 155 12.61 1.73 -1.04
CA ALA A 155 13.57 0.63 -1.10
C ALA A 155 14.71 0.93 -2.09
N GLU A 156 14.41 1.49 -3.26
CA GLU A 156 15.40 1.91 -4.26
C GLU A 156 16.31 3.01 -3.70
N GLN A 157 15.75 4.04 -3.07
CA GLN A 157 16.53 5.12 -2.44
C GLN A 157 17.44 4.60 -1.32
N ALA A 158 16.94 3.70 -0.47
CA ALA A 158 17.74 3.08 0.60
C ALA A 158 18.95 2.31 0.03
N ARG A 159 18.74 1.52 -1.04
CA ARG A 159 19.81 0.79 -1.73
C ARG A 159 20.82 1.73 -2.39
N ALA A 160 20.34 2.76 -3.10
CA ALA A 160 21.20 3.72 -3.77
C ALA A 160 22.08 4.50 -2.78
N GLY A 161 21.58 4.78 -1.57
CA GLY A 161 22.35 5.42 -0.50
C GLY A 161 23.40 4.52 0.14
N GLY A 162 23.25 3.18 0.06
CA GLY A 162 24.21 2.18 0.53
C GLY A 162 24.42 2.06 2.05
N LYS A 163 23.77 2.92 2.86
CA LYS A 163 23.92 2.97 4.32
C LYS A 163 22.71 2.43 5.08
N THR A 164 21.54 2.44 4.46
CA THR A 164 20.28 2.06 5.09
C THR A 164 19.99 0.59 4.82
N ARG A 165 19.90 -0.20 5.89
CA ARG A 165 19.51 -1.62 5.78
C ARG A 165 18.00 -1.71 5.55
N ILE A 166 17.57 -2.58 4.63
CA ILE A 166 16.15 -2.89 4.46
C ILE A 166 15.79 -4.07 5.37
N ALA A 167 14.77 -3.87 6.21
CA ALA A 167 14.16 -4.89 7.05
C ALA A 167 12.72 -5.16 6.59
N GLU A 168 12.20 -6.33 6.89
CA GLU A 168 10.83 -6.72 6.54
C GLU A 168 10.02 -6.99 7.81
N LEU A 169 8.85 -6.38 7.91
CA LEU A 169 7.89 -6.58 9.00
C LEU A 169 7.10 -7.87 8.80
N GLU A 170 7.01 -8.38 7.59
CA GLU A 170 6.30 -9.59 7.21
C GLU A 170 7.17 -10.39 6.23
N SER A 171 6.67 -11.53 5.76
CA SER A 171 7.29 -12.25 4.65
C SER A 171 6.29 -12.38 3.51
N ILE A 172 6.79 -12.51 2.28
CA ILE A 172 5.89 -12.73 1.14
C ILE A 172 5.08 -14.02 1.28
N GLY A 173 5.67 -15.07 1.84
CA GLY A 173 4.97 -16.32 2.14
C GLY A 173 3.84 -16.13 3.14
N TYR A 174 4.04 -15.31 4.18
CA TYR A 174 3.01 -14.96 5.15
C TYR A 174 1.84 -14.21 4.49
N GLN A 175 2.12 -13.17 3.70
CA GLN A 175 1.08 -12.41 3.00
C GLN A 175 0.29 -13.28 2.02
N ALA A 176 0.99 -14.09 1.21
CA ALA A 176 0.36 -14.97 0.23
C ALA A 176 -0.50 -16.07 0.90
N ALA A 177 -0.03 -16.64 2.02
CA ALA A 177 -0.79 -17.61 2.79
C ALA A 177 -2.08 -16.99 3.38
N LEU A 178 -1.98 -15.78 3.93
CA LEU A 178 -3.12 -15.05 4.47
C LEU A 178 -4.16 -14.69 3.40
N LEU A 179 -3.71 -14.20 2.23
CA LEU A 179 -4.62 -13.91 1.10
C LEU A 179 -5.33 -15.18 0.60
N ASN A 180 -4.66 -16.33 0.68
CA ASN A 180 -5.21 -17.63 0.33
C ASN A 180 -5.94 -18.34 1.49
N ARG A 181 -6.21 -17.68 2.63
CA ARG A 181 -6.79 -18.34 3.81
C ARG A 181 -8.26 -18.75 3.64
N LEU A 182 -8.99 -18.04 2.78
CA LEU A 182 -10.40 -18.35 2.48
C LEU A 182 -10.53 -19.69 1.78
N LYS A 183 -11.64 -20.39 2.03
CA LYS A 183 -11.98 -21.61 1.28
C LYS A 183 -12.21 -21.27 -0.19
N ASP A 184 -12.04 -22.26 -1.04
CA ASP A 184 -12.12 -22.11 -2.50
C ASP A 184 -13.42 -21.41 -2.95
N GLU A 185 -14.56 -21.85 -2.41
CA GLU A 185 -15.87 -21.27 -2.71
C GLU A 185 -16.00 -19.81 -2.28
N GLU A 186 -15.43 -19.45 -1.12
CA GLU A 186 -15.42 -18.07 -0.62
C GLU A 186 -14.51 -17.18 -1.47
N GLN A 187 -13.40 -17.71 -1.99
CA GLN A 187 -12.56 -16.98 -2.93
C GLN A 187 -13.29 -16.71 -4.25
N TRP A 188 -14.05 -17.69 -4.77
CA TRP A 188 -14.87 -17.48 -5.97
C TRP A 188 -15.98 -16.46 -5.73
N ALA A 189 -16.66 -16.52 -4.58
CA ALA A 189 -17.66 -15.53 -4.19
C ALA A 189 -17.04 -14.12 -4.08
N LEU A 190 -15.84 -13.99 -3.51
CA LEU A 190 -15.10 -12.73 -3.41
C LEU A 190 -14.78 -12.16 -4.81
N LEU A 191 -14.37 -13.01 -5.76
CA LEU A 191 -14.13 -12.59 -7.14
C LEU A 191 -15.42 -12.14 -7.83
N GLU A 192 -16.53 -12.87 -7.66
CA GLU A 192 -17.83 -12.47 -8.19
C GLU A 192 -18.30 -11.13 -7.63
N GLU A 193 -18.16 -10.91 -6.32
CA GLU A 193 -18.46 -9.63 -5.68
C GLU A 193 -17.56 -8.50 -6.23
N THR A 194 -16.26 -8.75 -6.38
CA THR A 194 -15.32 -7.78 -6.97
C THR A 194 -15.76 -7.38 -8.39
N LEU A 195 -16.12 -8.36 -9.23
CA LEU A 195 -16.59 -8.09 -10.59
C LEU A 195 -17.92 -7.31 -10.60
N GLN A 196 -18.81 -7.53 -9.64
CA GLN A 196 -20.04 -6.75 -9.46
C GLN A 196 -19.74 -5.30 -9.04
N ASN A 197 -18.82 -5.11 -8.09
CA ASN A 197 -18.38 -3.78 -7.65
C ASN A 197 -17.68 -3.01 -8.78
N MET A 198 -16.91 -3.69 -9.63
CA MET A 198 -16.34 -3.09 -10.84
C MET A 198 -17.41 -2.74 -11.88
N ALA A 199 -18.39 -3.62 -12.10
CA ALA A 199 -19.47 -3.39 -13.07
C ALA A 199 -20.39 -2.23 -12.67
N SER A 200 -20.60 -2.01 -11.36
CA SER A 200 -21.36 -0.87 -10.83
C SER A 200 -20.54 0.43 -10.75
N GLY A 201 -19.22 0.36 -10.94
CA GLY A 201 -18.30 1.50 -10.79
C GLY A 201 -17.90 1.79 -9.33
N ARG A 202 -18.47 1.08 -8.36
CA ARG A 202 -18.17 1.24 -6.93
C ARG A 202 -16.69 1.03 -6.61
N GLN A 203 -16.09 -0.05 -7.13
CA GLN A 203 -14.67 -0.37 -6.90
C GLN A 203 -13.74 0.78 -7.34
N LEU A 204 -13.96 1.30 -8.55
CA LEU A 204 -13.14 2.36 -9.11
C LEU A 204 -13.32 3.68 -8.35
N HIS A 205 -14.53 3.96 -7.88
CA HIS A 205 -14.81 5.14 -7.06
C HIS A 205 -14.09 5.06 -5.71
N GLU A 206 -14.22 3.95 -4.99
CA GLU A 206 -13.56 3.74 -3.69
C GLU A 206 -12.03 3.76 -3.81
N ALA A 207 -11.49 3.15 -4.87
CA ALA A 207 -10.05 3.21 -5.15
C ALA A 207 -9.59 4.66 -5.41
N ARG A 208 -10.34 5.43 -6.21
CA ARG A 208 -10.04 6.85 -6.47
C ARG A 208 -10.04 7.67 -5.18
N GLU A 209 -11.03 7.50 -4.31
CA GLU A 209 -11.07 8.19 -3.01
C GLU A 209 -9.82 7.90 -2.18
N LEU A 210 -9.34 6.65 -2.15
CA LEU A 210 -8.13 6.28 -1.42
C LEU A 210 -6.87 6.96 -1.99
N PHE A 211 -6.70 6.94 -3.31
CA PHE A 211 -5.56 7.61 -3.95
C PHE A 211 -5.62 9.13 -3.78
N GLU A 212 -6.78 9.75 -3.90
CA GLU A 212 -6.94 11.20 -3.67
C GLU A 212 -6.67 11.57 -2.21
N ALA A 213 -7.09 10.74 -1.25
CA ALA A 213 -6.79 10.94 0.17
C ALA A 213 -5.28 10.82 0.43
N TYR A 214 -4.62 9.84 -0.20
CA TYR A 214 -3.16 9.71 -0.17
C TYR A 214 -2.48 10.96 -0.76
N GLU A 215 -2.89 11.43 -1.92
CA GLU A 215 -2.25 12.58 -2.60
C GLU A 215 -2.36 13.90 -1.87
N LYS A 216 -3.37 14.06 -1.02
CA LYS A 216 -3.64 15.29 -0.27
C LYS A 216 -3.26 15.18 1.20
N ALA A 217 -2.74 14.03 1.65
CA ALA A 217 -2.61 13.68 3.06
C ALA A 217 -3.91 13.96 3.85
N ASP A 218 -5.07 13.69 3.24
CA ASP A 218 -6.37 14.08 3.78
C ASP A 218 -6.80 13.12 4.90
N GLN A 219 -6.45 13.47 6.14
CA GLN A 219 -6.80 12.71 7.33
C GLN A 219 -8.32 12.47 7.44
N ALA A 220 -9.14 13.47 7.13
CA ALA A 220 -10.59 13.35 7.27
C ALA A 220 -11.15 12.35 6.24
N ALA A 221 -10.62 12.33 5.01
CA ALA A 221 -10.96 11.32 4.02
C ALA A 221 -10.51 9.92 4.46
N LEU A 222 -9.31 9.79 5.01
CA LEU A 222 -8.81 8.52 5.53
C LEU A 222 -9.66 7.99 6.70
N GLU A 223 -10.13 8.85 7.59
CA GLU A 223 -11.05 8.49 8.66
C GLU A 223 -12.41 8.00 8.13
N ARG A 224 -12.95 8.66 7.10
CA ARG A 224 -14.18 8.20 6.42
C ARG A 224 -13.99 6.84 5.74
N ILE A 225 -12.86 6.64 5.06
CA ILE A 225 -12.51 5.35 4.46
C ILE A 225 -12.43 4.26 5.53
N ALA A 226 -11.77 4.55 6.65
CA ALA A 226 -11.65 3.61 7.77
C ALA A 226 -13.01 3.26 8.37
N GLN A 227 -13.89 4.24 8.54
CA GLN A 227 -15.23 4.01 9.07
C GLN A 227 -16.05 3.13 8.13
N ARG A 228 -16.06 3.41 6.82
CA ARG A 228 -16.75 2.57 5.84
C ARG A 228 -16.20 1.15 5.82
N LEU A 229 -14.87 0.99 5.88
CA LEU A 229 -14.25 -0.32 5.96
C LEU A 229 -14.68 -1.06 7.24
N GLU A 230 -14.82 -0.38 8.37
CA GLU A 230 -15.31 -0.96 9.63
C GLU A 230 -16.76 -1.46 9.51
N GLU A 231 -17.60 -0.70 8.81
CA GLU A 231 -19.05 -0.92 8.67
C GLU A 231 -19.44 -1.85 7.50
N ASP A 232 -18.50 -2.20 6.61
CA ASP A 232 -18.81 -2.96 5.38
C ASP A 232 -19.05 -4.46 5.65
N ASP A 233 -20.29 -4.87 5.88
CA ASP A 233 -20.64 -6.27 6.11
C ASP A 233 -20.71 -7.14 4.83
N SER A 234 -20.16 -6.70 3.71
CA SER A 234 -19.94 -7.58 2.55
C SER A 234 -18.87 -8.64 2.83
N LEU A 235 -18.74 -9.62 1.93
CA LEU A 235 -17.66 -10.61 2.05
C LEU A 235 -16.30 -9.94 1.84
N SER A 236 -16.18 -9.04 0.86
CA SER A 236 -14.95 -8.27 0.63
C SER A 236 -14.58 -7.37 1.82
N GLY A 237 -15.56 -6.69 2.41
CA GLY A 237 -15.38 -5.84 3.59
C GLY A 237 -14.90 -6.64 4.81
N ARG A 238 -15.58 -7.73 5.16
CA ARG A 238 -15.15 -8.63 6.26
C ARG A 238 -13.76 -9.21 6.01
N PHE A 239 -13.52 -9.73 4.80
CA PHE A 239 -12.23 -10.31 4.45
C PHE A 239 -11.11 -9.29 4.60
N THR A 240 -11.31 -8.06 4.12
CA THR A 240 -10.33 -6.97 4.23
C THR A 240 -10.08 -6.57 5.68
N ARG A 241 -11.14 -6.41 6.50
CA ARG A 241 -11.00 -6.10 7.94
C ARG A 241 -10.19 -7.14 8.68
N GLU A 242 -10.60 -8.40 8.57
CA GLU A 242 -9.92 -9.48 9.29
C GLU A 242 -8.48 -9.64 8.82
N LEU A 243 -8.24 -9.62 7.50
CA LEU A 243 -6.91 -9.78 6.92
C LEU A 243 -5.96 -8.63 7.31
N LEU A 244 -6.38 -7.37 7.10
CA LEU A 244 -5.51 -6.22 7.32
C LEU A 244 -5.42 -5.83 8.80
N MET A 245 -6.57 -5.77 9.49
CA MET A 245 -6.64 -5.18 10.82
C MET A 245 -6.39 -6.19 11.92
N ASP A 246 -6.94 -7.39 11.81
CA ASP A 246 -6.88 -8.37 12.91
C ASP A 246 -5.62 -9.24 12.81
N GLU A 247 -5.29 -9.75 11.62
CA GLU A 247 -4.15 -10.66 11.43
C GLU A 247 -2.81 -9.91 11.29
N ARG A 248 -2.79 -8.78 10.56
CA ARG A 248 -1.53 -8.12 10.16
C ARG A 248 -1.08 -7.01 11.11
N ASN A 249 -1.97 -6.11 11.51
CA ASN A 249 -1.59 -4.93 12.31
C ASN A 249 -0.99 -5.26 13.69
N GLY A 250 -1.49 -6.31 14.36
CA GLY A 250 -1.01 -6.72 15.68
C GLY A 250 0.47 -7.11 15.68
N PRO A 251 0.85 -8.18 14.95
CA PRO A 251 2.25 -8.60 14.81
C PRO A 251 3.15 -7.52 14.23
N MET A 252 2.63 -6.71 13.29
CA MET A 252 3.36 -5.58 12.73
C MET A 252 3.70 -4.53 13.79
N ALA A 253 2.73 -4.16 14.64
CA ALA A 253 2.95 -3.25 15.76
C ALA A 253 4.00 -3.81 16.75
N ASP A 254 3.97 -5.11 17.04
CA ASP A 254 4.95 -5.75 17.93
C ASP A 254 6.39 -5.66 17.37
N LYS A 255 6.55 -5.86 16.06
CA LYS A 255 7.84 -5.72 15.38
C LYS A 255 8.32 -4.27 15.35
N ILE A 256 7.41 -3.31 15.21
CA ILE A 256 7.73 -1.87 15.27
C ILE A 256 8.17 -1.48 16.68
N VAL A 257 7.49 -1.94 17.74
CA VAL A 257 7.94 -1.72 19.13
C VAL A 257 9.32 -2.32 19.35
N SER A 258 9.53 -3.55 18.88
CA SER A 258 10.83 -4.22 18.99
C SER A 258 11.93 -3.50 18.23
N LEU A 259 11.62 -2.84 17.10
CA LEU A 259 12.54 -1.99 16.34
C LEU A 259 12.86 -0.70 17.08
N LEU A 260 11.83 -0.01 17.56
CA LEU A 260 11.98 1.22 18.34
C LEU A 260 12.82 1.01 19.60
N ALA A 261 12.70 -0.14 20.27
CA ALA A 261 13.50 -0.44 21.45
C ALA A 261 15.01 -0.58 21.18
N ARG A 262 15.42 -0.92 19.95
CA ARG A 262 16.82 -1.21 19.60
C ARG A 262 17.50 -0.16 18.72
N GLU A 263 16.73 0.62 17.97
CA GLU A 263 17.25 1.50 16.91
C GLU A 263 16.62 2.88 16.99
N ASN A 264 17.45 3.92 16.78
CA ASN A 264 17.01 5.30 16.67
C ASN A 264 16.99 5.73 15.19
N ASN A 265 16.10 6.65 14.86
CA ASN A 265 15.90 7.25 13.53
C ASN A 265 15.57 6.24 12.41
N ALA A 266 15.05 5.05 12.73
CA ALA A 266 14.56 4.14 11.70
C ALA A 266 13.36 4.76 10.95
N VAL A 267 13.14 4.31 9.72
CA VAL A 267 11.91 4.59 8.96
C VAL A 267 11.16 3.28 8.80
N VAL A 268 9.88 3.28 9.13
CA VAL A 268 8.94 2.19 8.91
C VAL A 268 7.96 2.66 7.83
N ALA A 269 7.78 1.90 6.77
CA ALA A 269 6.84 2.23 5.70
C ALA A 269 5.87 1.06 5.46
N VAL A 270 4.58 1.35 5.62
CA VAL A 270 3.48 0.37 5.52
C VAL A 270 2.35 0.96 4.70
N GLY A 271 1.54 0.12 4.06
CA GLY A 271 0.38 0.55 3.29
C GLY A 271 -0.55 1.42 4.12
N LEU A 272 -1.06 2.49 3.50
CA LEU A 272 -1.82 3.54 4.18
C LEU A 272 -2.99 3.02 5.02
N LEU A 273 -3.65 1.96 4.56
CA LEU A 273 -4.77 1.35 5.28
C LEU A 273 -4.36 0.70 6.61
N HIS A 274 -3.10 0.31 6.80
CA HIS A 274 -2.62 -0.16 8.11
C HIS A 274 -2.59 0.96 9.16
N LEU A 275 -2.68 2.24 8.75
CA LEU A 275 -2.56 3.40 9.64
C LEU A 275 -3.90 3.99 10.08
N VAL A 276 -5.01 3.48 9.57
CA VAL A 276 -6.33 4.10 9.77
C VAL A 276 -7.21 3.30 10.73
N GLY A 277 -8.18 3.98 11.35
CA GLY A 277 -9.18 3.36 12.22
C GLY A 277 -8.67 2.93 13.60
N LYS A 278 -9.59 2.44 14.43
CA LYS A 278 -9.32 2.08 15.85
C LYS A 278 -8.39 0.87 16.03
N ARG A 279 -8.22 0.10 14.96
CA ARG A 279 -7.33 -1.08 14.87
C ARG A 279 -6.07 -0.80 14.06
N GLY A 280 -5.86 0.44 13.59
CA GLY A 280 -4.64 0.83 12.89
C GLY A 280 -3.40 0.72 13.77
N VAL A 281 -2.25 0.52 13.14
CA VAL A 281 -0.94 0.43 13.77
C VAL A 281 -0.66 1.60 14.73
N PRO A 282 -0.96 2.88 14.41
CA PRO A 282 -0.80 3.99 15.35
C PRO A 282 -1.53 3.77 16.68
N GLU A 283 -2.78 3.30 16.66
CA GLU A 283 -3.55 3.05 17.89
C GLU A 283 -3.02 1.84 18.67
N LEU A 284 -2.63 0.79 17.95
CA LEU A 284 -2.01 -0.38 18.55
C LEU A 284 -0.67 -0.06 19.23
N LEU A 285 0.10 0.89 18.68
CA LEU A 285 1.34 1.37 19.28
C LEU A 285 1.07 2.23 20.52
N ARG A 286 0.05 3.11 20.49
CA ARG A 286 -0.38 3.87 21.69
C ARG A 286 -0.75 2.93 22.85
N LYS A 287 -1.52 1.87 22.55
CA LYS A 287 -1.87 0.83 23.54
C LYS A 287 -0.66 0.09 24.12
N ARG A 288 0.46 0.06 23.40
CA ARG A 288 1.74 -0.50 23.85
C ARG A 288 2.64 0.53 24.56
N GLY A 289 2.11 1.71 24.89
CA GLY A 289 2.84 2.76 25.61
C GLY A 289 3.79 3.60 24.74
N ILE A 290 3.73 3.47 23.41
CA ILE A 290 4.52 4.29 22.51
C ILE A 290 3.86 5.66 22.33
N LYS A 291 4.65 6.73 22.41
CA LYS A 291 4.17 8.07 22.04
C LYS A 291 4.07 8.15 20.53
N VAL A 292 2.87 8.42 20.01
CA VAL A 292 2.57 8.50 18.58
C VAL A 292 2.07 9.90 18.23
N GLU A 293 2.86 10.62 17.46
CA GLU A 293 2.57 11.98 16.99
C GLU A 293 2.36 11.96 15.48
N ARG A 294 1.18 12.38 15.02
CA ARG A 294 0.92 12.56 13.58
C ARG A 294 1.55 13.89 13.15
N ILE A 295 2.31 13.85 12.06
CA ILE A 295 2.95 15.02 11.44
C ILE A 295 2.04 15.59 10.36
N TYR A 296 1.48 14.72 9.50
CA TYR A 296 0.43 15.00 8.53
C TYR A 296 -0.35 13.73 8.19
#